data_AF-A0A962N5X1-F1
#
_entry.id   AF-A0A962N5X1-F1
#
_cell.length_a   1.000
_cell.length_b   1.000
_cell.length_c   1.000
_cell.angle_alpha   90.00
_cell.angle_beta   90.00
_cell.angle_gamma   90.00
#
_symmetry.space_group_name_H-M   'P 1'
#
loop_
_entity.id
_entity.type
_entity.pdbx_description
1 polymer ?
#
loop_
_entity_poly.entity_id
_entity_poly.type
_entity_poly.pdbx_seq_one_letter_code
_entity_poly.pdbx_strand_id
1 'polypeptide(L)'
;RHGEIKDFAIAPLRSSSALVLSSTNINRERIYIQQPPIAASGYSSQAMAPHYPHTERRTETKTCTDCHLSQANDNNAIMAQLLGQGTKFMDFLGFNAWVGGEGEISAVRVTEWEEPQTVVGSYLHRYAYPDWFNDHLRNDQVLQEGYSHRAGEVNCIQLRGEYVYVAEGSRGFRVYDAASVANKGFSQRIITAPFSPLGQDTRVKSRNATCVALATTQPVQPSRNQGELMRDINLEQPHHPIYNYAFVTDSEEGLILIDIDTLHDFEPRNNFLERALTWNDNGVLNGATHLSIAGYWFYVATPRGLVVLNMNDPLSPQYVTTLDMGEVRASQRQFRYLFVTTSRGLQVVDVTHPEQPVVLSDAIVPIADAHKLHVARTFAYVAAGAEGLVIIDVTRPTQPVLYRKYNAEGQISDARDVTVASTNASLFAYVADGVNGLKVVQLTSPELQPKFYGYSPDPNPWLIARYPTKHAALSLSRALERDRAVDETGGQVAILGRVGARPFNLQEQNAFYLDDSGQPWFVTDEVEGERGIVSPTLPILPNRLGDRHIDPDQAKPADAHPAHDSHGAETHH
;
A
#
# COMPACT_ATOMS: atom_id res chain seq x y z
N ARG A 1 16.94 -2.68 -11.96
CA ARG A 1 18.37 -2.65 -12.36
C ARG A 1 19.00 -4.00 -12.00
N HIS A 2 19.75 -4.63 -12.90
CA HIS A 2 20.51 -5.85 -12.57
C HIS A 2 21.79 -5.53 -11.78
N GLY A 3 22.40 -6.55 -11.17
CA GLY A 3 23.74 -6.44 -10.59
C GLY A 3 24.85 -6.58 -11.63
N GLU A 4 26.09 -6.73 -11.15
CA GLU A 4 27.32 -6.81 -11.97
C GLU A 4 27.28 -7.93 -13.02
N ILE A 5 26.64 -9.06 -12.71
CA ILE A 5 26.53 -10.24 -13.60
C ILE A 5 25.92 -9.87 -14.98
N LYS A 6 25.15 -8.77 -15.06
CA LYS A 6 24.57 -8.28 -16.32
C LYS A 6 24.94 -6.82 -16.58
N ASP A 7 26.13 -6.40 -16.16
CA ASP A 7 26.65 -5.04 -16.39
C ASP A 7 25.66 -3.94 -15.99
N PHE A 8 24.92 -4.17 -14.90
CA PHE A 8 23.90 -3.28 -14.39
C PHE A 8 22.74 -2.95 -15.34
N ALA A 9 22.47 -3.81 -16.32
CA ALA A 9 21.41 -3.60 -17.30
C ALA A 9 20.05 -3.28 -16.64
N ILE A 10 19.33 -2.34 -17.26
CA ILE A 10 17.96 -1.99 -16.91
C ILE A 10 17.03 -2.91 -17.69
N ALA A 11 16.00 -3.43 -17.02
CA ALA A 11 15.00 -4.29 -17.63
C ALA A 11 13.62 -3.91 -17.08
N PRO A 12 12.55 -4.09 -17.87
CA PRO A 12 11.19 -3.98 -17.36
C PRO A 12 10.98 -4.99 -16.24
N LEU A 13 10.11 -4.65 -15.30
CA LEU A 13 9.67 -5.57 -14.24
C LEU A 13 8.23 -6.00 -14.47
N ARG A 14 7.92 -7.23 -14.11
CA ARG A 14 6.54 -7.70 -13.95
C ARG A 14 6.40 -8.42 -12.62
N SER A 15 5.22 -8.36 -12.02
CA SER A 15 4.88 -9.28 -10.94
C SER A 15 4.97 -10.71 -11.47
N SER A 16 5.82 -11.54 -10.85
CA SER A 16 5.95 -12.96 -11.21
C SER A 16 5.15 -13.85 -10.28
N SER A 17 5.12 -13.51 -8.99
CA SER A 17 4.34 -14.22 -7.99
C SER A 17 3.98 -13.28 -6.85
N ALA A 18 2.77 -13.44 -6.35
CA ALA A 18 2.31 -12.83 -5.11
C ALA A 18 1.67 -13.95 -4.29
N LEU A 19 2.50 -14.59 -3.47
CA LEU A 19 2.15 -15.78 -2.71
C LEU A 19 1.36 -15.39 -1.46
N VAL A 20 0.22 -16.04 -1.25
CA VAL A 20 -0.53 -16.02 0.01
C VAL A 20 -0.86 -17.47 0.38
N LEU A 21 -0.61 -17.84 1.62
CA LEU A 21 -0.69 -19.23 2.07
C LEU A 21 -1.83 -19.42 3.06
N SER A 22 -2.51 -20.56 2.95
CA SER A 22 -3.47 -21.01 3.95
C SER A 22 -3.22 -22.47 4.27
N SER A 23 -3.51 -22.88 5.50
CA SER A 23 -3.40 -24.29 5.92
C SER A 23 -4.68 -24.76 6.60
N THR A 24 -5.10 -25.98 6.26
CA THR A 24 -6.26 -26.65 6.84
C THR A 24 -5.82 -28.01 7.37
N ASN A 25 -6.15 -28.31 8.64
CA ASN A 25 -5.83 -29.61 9.24
C ASN A 25 -6.91 -30.68 8.96
N ILE A 26 -6.69 -31.90 9.46
CA ILE A 26 -7.60 -33.03 9.29
C ILE A 26 -9.01 -32.80 9.88
N ASN A 27 -9.13 -31.91 10.87
CA ASN A 27 -10.40 -31.52 11.50
C ASN A 27 -11.14 -30.43 10.71
N ARG A 28 -10.62 -30.04 9.53
CA ARG A 28 -11.11 -28.91 8.72
C ARG A 28 -11.06 -27.58 9.46
N GLU A 29 -10.10 -27.45 10.39
CA GLU A 29 -9.77 -26.19 11.04
C GLU A 29 -8.74 -25.48 10.17
N ARG A 30 -8.97 -24.19 9.91
CA ARG A 30 -8.03 -23.35 9.18
C ARG A 30 -7.06 -22.75 10.19
N ILE A 31 -5.82 -23.20 10.17
CA ILE A 31 -4.81 -22.83 11.17
C ILE A 31 -4.31 -21.40 10.93
N TYR A 32 -4.12 -21.05 9.66
CA TYR A 32 -3.87 -19.69 9.19
C TYR A 32 -4.47 -19.51 7.80
N ILE A 33 -4.88 -18.28 7.49
CA ILE A 33 -5.55 -17.95 6.23
C ILE A 33 -4.84 -16.81 5.50
N GLN A 34 -4.62 -17.03 4.20
CA GLN A 34 -4.16 -16.05 3.22
C GLN A 34 -3.01 -15.18 3.71
N GLN A 35 -2.06 -15.81 4.39
CA GLN A 35 -0.90 -15.18 4.99
C GLN A 35 0.19 -14.99 3.93
N PRO A 36 0.57 -13.75 3.58
CA PRO A 36 1.75 -13.53 2.76
C PRO A 36 3.01 -13.86 3.56
N PRO A 37 3.91 -14.73 3.07
CA PRO A 37 5.16 -15.04 3.76
C PRO A 37 6.19 -13.90 3.63
N ILE A 38 7.23 -13.98 4.46
CA ILE A 38 8.43 -13.13 4.39
C ILE A 38 9.58 -13.96 3.84
N ALA A 39 10.33 -13.38 2.90
CA ALA A 39 11.49 -14.00 2.27
C ALA A 39 12.61 -14.28 3.28
N ALA A 40 13.53 -15.19 2.92
CA ALA A 40 14.75 -15.39 3.70
C ALA A 40 15.61 -14.11 3.80
N SER A 41 15.59 -13.25 2.77
CA SER A 41 16.29 -11.97 2.76
C SER A 41 15.56 -10.81 3.47
N GLY A 42 14.43 -11.10 4.13
CA GLY A 42 13.65 -10.11 4.89
C GLY A 42 12.63 -9.30 4.09
N TYR A 43 12.68 -9.36 2.75
CA TYR A 43 11.67 -8.73 1.90
C TYR A 43 10.33 -9.47 1.91
N SER A 44 9.30 -8.82 1.39
CA SER A 44 8.04 -9.46 1.05
C SER A 44 8.24 -10.61 0.07
N SER A 45 7.49 -11.70 0.25
CA SER A 45 7.49 -12.82 -0.69
C SER A 45 6.85 -12.51 -2.05
N GLN A 46 6.35 -11.29 -2.25
CA GLN A 46 6.06 -10.81 -3.59
C GLN A 46 7.35 -10.73 -4.40
N ALA A 47 7.38 -11.49 -5.49
CA ALA A 47 8.51 -11.50 -6.40
C ALA A 47 8.18 -10.66 -7.63
N MET A 48 9.10 -9.77 -7.95
CA MET A 48 9.13 -9.01 -9.19
C MET A 48 10.24 -9.57 -10.07
N ALA A 49 9.88 -10.07 -11.25
CA ALA A 49 10.86 -10.61 -12.18
C ALA A 49 11.24 -9.55 -13.22
N PRO A 50 12.54 -9.27 -13.42
CA PRO A 50 13.02 -8.61 -14.63
C PRO A 50 12.58 -9.44 -15.84
N HIS A 51 11.74 -8.85 -16.68
CA HIS A 51 11.11 -9.54 -17.81
C HIS A 51 11.29 -8.71 -19.07
N TYR A 52 11.98 -9.28 -20.04
CA TYR A 52 11.97 -8.77 -21.40
C TYR A 52 10.81 -9.43 -22.15
N PRO A 53 9.91 -8.68 -22.81
CA PRO A 53 8.85 -9.27 -23.61
C PRO A 53 9.42 -10.19 -24.69
N HIS A 54 8.80 -11.34 -24.92
CA HIS A 54 9.21 -12.28 -25.97
C HIS A 54 8.70 -11.88 -27.37
N THR A 55 7.91 -10.81 -27.46
CA THR A 55 7.38 -10.26 -28.71
C THR A 55 7.27 -8.75 -28.57
N GLU A 56 8.01 -8.03 -29.40
CA GLU A 56 7.92 -6.57 -29.54
C GLU A 56 7.16 -6.28 -30.84
N ARG A 57 6.01 -5.63 -30.77
CA ARG A 57 5.27 -5.17 -31.96
C ARG A 57 5.20 -3.66 -31.99
N ARG A 58 5.22 -3.08 -33.20
CA ARG A 58 5.15 -1.62 -33.41
C ARG A 58 3.92 -0.96 -32.78
N THR A 59 2.80 -1.68 -32.70
CA THR A 59 1.53 -1.18 -32.13
C THR A 59 1.46 -1.25 -30.60
N GLU A 60 2.35 -2.04 -29.99
CA GLU A 60 2.42 -2.26 -28.54
C GLU A 60 3.71 -1.65 -27.96
N THR A 61 4.47 -0.94 -28.80
CA THR A 61 5.72 -0.29 -28.41
C THR A 61 5.41 0.88 -27.50
N LYS A 62 6.11 0.91 -26.35
CA LYS A 62 6.05 2.00 -25.39
C LYS A 62 6.47 3.32 -26.05
N THR A 63 5.72 4.38 -25.80
CA THR A 63 5.99 5.73 -26.33
C THR A 63 6.71 6.60 -25.30
N CYS A 64 6.95 7.87 -25.61
CA CYS A 64 7.65 8.78 -24.69
C CYS A 64 6.85 8.96 -23.40
N THR A 65 5.53 9.10 -23.49
CA THR A 65 4.63 9.28 -22.33
C THR A 65 4.44 8.01 -21.48
N ASP A 66 4.90 6.84 -21.95
CA ASP A 66 4.95 5.62 -21.13
C ASP A 66 6.14 5.61 -20.15
N CYS A 67 7.18 6.40 -20.43
CA CYS A 67 8.44 6.40 -19.69
C CYS A 67 8.72 7.72 -18.96
N HIS A 68 8.11 8.83 -19.40
CA HIS A 68 8.33 10.18 -18.90
C HIS A 68 7.01 10.92 -18.67
N LEU A 69 7.02 12.05 -17.96
CA LEU A 69 5.80 12.80 -17.68
C LEU A 69 5.13 13.28 -18.97
N SER A 70 3.84 13.00 -19.12
CA SER A 70 3.05 13.47 -20.25
C SER A 70 2.80 14.97 -20.15
N GLN A 71 2.95 15.72 -21.25
CA GLN A 71 2.61 17.15 -21.31
C GLN A 71 1.13 17.41 -20.95
N ALA A 72 0.24 16.44 -21.19
CA ALA A 72 -1.16 16.50 -20.77
C ALA A 72 -1.36 16.24 -19.26
N ASN A 73 -0.30 15.88 -18.54
CA ASN A 73 -0.27 15.55 -17.11
C ASN A 73 -1.26 14.42 -16.74
N ASP A 74 -1.43 13.44 -17.63
CA ASP A 74 -2.46 12.40 -17.57
C ASP A 74 -1.90 10.98 -17.28
N ASN A 75 -0.61 10.88 -16.95
CA ASN A 75 0.09 9.61 -16.80
C ASN A 75 0.68 9.38 -15.38
N ASN A 76 0.20 10.09 -14.35
CA ASN A 76 0.70 9.97 -12.98
C ASN A 76 0.66 8.53 -12.44
N ALA A 77 -0.46 7.82 -12.64
CA ALA A 77 -0.61 6.43 -12.25
C ALA A 77 0.31 5.47 -13.02
N ILE A 78 0.52 5.75 -14.31
CA ILE A 78 1.42 4.99 -15.19
C ILE A 78 2.86 5.11 -14.67
N MET A 79 3.30 6.31 -14.33
CA MET A 79 4.63 6.56 -13.75
C MET A 79 4.80 5.87 -12.39
N ALA A 80 3.78 5.89 -11.52
CA ALA A 80 3.79 5.11 -10.27
C ALA A 80 4.02 3.61 -10.53
N GLN A 81 3.33 3.05 -11.54
CA GLN A 81 3.51 1.65 -11.93
C GLN A 81 4.90 1.38 -12.52
N LEU A 82 5.35 2.25 -13.43
CA LEU A 82 6.66 2.14 -14.09
C LEU A 82 7.80 2.06 -13.08
N LEU A 83 7.74 2.91 -12.06
CA LEU A 83 8.74 3.00 -11.00
C LEU A 83 8.56 1.93 -9.91
N GLY A 84 7.53 1.08 -9.99
CA GLY A 84 7.27 0.00 -9.03
C GLY A 84 6.72 0.47 -7.68
N GLN A 85 6.19 1.69 -7.59
CA GLN A 85 5.59 2.24 -6.37
C GLN A 85 4.19 1.65 -6.08
N GLY A 86 3.61 0.96 -7.08
CA GLY A 86 2.27 0.40 -7.04
C GLY A 86 1.18 1.43 -7.35
N THR A 87 0.04 0.94 -7.83
CA THR A 87 -1.12 1.76 -8.21
C THR A 87 -2.33 1.53 -7.32
N LYS A 88 -2.21 0.62 -6.35
CA LYS A 88 -3.26 0.24 -5.38
C LYS A 88 -4.50 -0.40 -6.01
N PHE A 89 -4.45 -0.70 -7.30
CA PHE A 89 -5.56 -1.30 -8.03
C PHE A 89 -5.56 -2.83 -7.94
N MET A 90 -4.38 -3.44 -7.85
CA MET A 90 -4.22 -4.89 -7.72
C MET A 90 -4.17 -5.35 -6.26
N ASP A 91 -4.59 -4.48 -5.34
CA ASP A 91 -4.57 -4.75 -3.91
C ASP A 91 -5.45 -5.94 -3.56
N PHE A 92 -5.10 -6.64 -2.49
CA PHE A 92 -5.79 -7.84 -2.04
C PHE A 92 -6.25 -7.68 -0.60
N LEU A 93 -7.55 -7.59 -0.39
CA LEU A 93 -8.15 -7.49 0.94
C LEU A 93 -8.17 -8.84 1.65
N GLY A 94 -8.39 -9.91 0.88
CA GLY A 94 -8.46 -11.29 1.38
C GLY A 94 -9.85 -11.72 1.81
N PHE A 95 -9.88 -12.83 2.56
CA PHE A 95 -11.08 -13.56 2.96
C PHE A 95 -11.96 -12.77 3.92
N ASN A 96 -11.33 -11.96 4.77
CA ASN A 96 -12.01 -11.07 5.71
C ASN A 96 -11.67 -9.61 5.43
N ALA A 97 -12.69 -8.77 5.42
CA ALA A 97 -12.53 -7.32 5.60
C ALA A 97 -12.37 -7.02 7.10
N TRP A 98 -11.30 -6.31 7.45
CA TRP A 98 -11.05 -5.87 8.84
C TRP A 98 -11.61 -4.47 9.05
N VAL A 99 -12.52 -4.37 10.01
CA VAL A 99 -13.28 -3.16 10.33
C VAL A 99 -12.92 -2.73 11.75
N GLY A 100 -12.53 -1.46 11.91
CA GLY A 100 -12.44 -0.81 13.21
C GLY A 100 -13.71 -0.01 13.49
N GLY A 101 -14.24 -0.11 14.70
CA GLY A 101 -15.41 0.65 15.13
C GLY A 101 -15.21 1.36 16.46
N GLU A 102 -16.25 2.04 16.95
CA GLU A 102 -16.24 2.83 18.21
C GLU A 102 -15.92 2.03 19.49
N GLY A 103 -15.99 0.69 19.43
CA GLY A 103 -15.71 -0.17 20.58
C GLY A 103 -15.34 -1.61 20.22
N GLU A 104 -15.07 -1.88 18.95
CA GLU A 104 -14.73 -3.21 18.47
C GLU A 104 -13.79 -3.18 17.27
N ILE A 105 -13.07 -4.28 17.08
CA ILE A 105 -12.55 -4.68 15.78
C ILE A 105 -13.32 -5.91 15.30
N SER A 106 -13.58 -5.98 14.00
CA SER A 106 -14.36 -7.04 13.39
C SER A 106 -13.67 -7.56 12.13
N ALA A 107 -13.50 -8.88 12.05
CA ALA A 107 -13.14 -9.58 10.81
C ALA A 107 -14.43 -10.11 10.17
N VAL A 108 -14.87 -9.46 9.09
CA VAL A 108 -16.10 -9.81 8.37
C VAL A 108 -15.74 -10.66 7.16
N ARG A 109 -16.30 -11.86 7.04
CA ARG A 109 -16.07 -12.71 5.87
C ARG A 109 -16.75 -12.09 4.65
N VAL A 110 -15.96 -11.75 3.64
CA VAL A 110 -16.45 -11.08 2.42
C VAL A 110 -16.34 -11.95 1.17
N THR A 111 -15.62 -13.07 1.24
CA THR A 111 -15.49 -14.01 0.12
C THR A 111 -15.92 -15.43 0.49
N GLU A 112 -16.20 -16.21 -0.55
CA GLU A 112 -16.24 -17.66 -0.45
C GLU A 112 -14.85 -18.25 -0.20
N TRP A 113 -14.82 -19.40 0.45
CA TRP A 113 -13.57 -20.12 0.68
C TRP A 113 -13.17 -20.98 -0.52
N GLU A 114 -14.16 -21.55 -1.22
CA GLU A 114 -13.89 -22.45 -2.34
C GLU A 114 -13.32 -21.69 -3.55
N GLU A 115 -12.58 -22.41 -4.38
CA GLU A 115 -12.04 -21.87 -5.62
C GLU A 115 -13.03 -22.09 -6.80
N PRO A 116 -13.22 -21.10 -7.69
CA PRO A 116 -12.57 -19.79 -7.69
C PRO A 116 -13.11 -18.90 -6.56
N GLN A 117 -12.22 -18.32 -5.75
CA GLN A 117 -12.64 -17.48 -4.63
C GLN A 117 -13.42 -16.25 -5.12
N THR A 118 -14.68 -16.10 -4.71
CA THR A 118 -15.54 -14.99 -5.13
C THR A 118 -15.93 -14.09 -3.97
N VAL A 119 -16.05 -12.78 -4.21
CA VAL A 119 -16.69 -11.88 -3.24
C VAL A 119 -18.18 -12.20 -3.21
N VAL A 120 -18.76 -12.37 -2.03
CA VAL A 120 -20.15 -12.77 -1.86
C VAL A 120 -21.08 -11.71 -2.48
N GLY A 121 -22.02 -12.15 -3.29
CA GLY A 121 -22.96 -11.29 -4.04
C GLY A 121 -22.38 -10.65 -5.31
N SER A 122 -21.12 -10.92 -5.65
CA SER A 122 -20.50 -10.38 -6.86
C SER A 122 -21.00 -11.02 -8.16
N TYR A 123 -20.63 -10.38 -9.26
CA TYR A 123 -20.74 -10.91 -10.62
C TYR A 123 -20.23 -12.36 -10.72
N LEU A 124 -19.00 -12.62 -10.24
CA LEU A 124 -18.39 -13.93 -10.36
C LEU A 124 -19.09 -14.94 -9.44
N HIS A 125 -19.56 -14.51 -8.26
CA HIS A 125 -20.32 -15.35 -7.34
C HIS A 125 -21.60 -15.87 -7.98
N ARG A 126 -22.33 -15.03 -8.73
CA ARG A 126 -23.54 -15.42 -9.48
C ARG A 126 -23.31 -16.60 -10.43
N TYR A 127 -22.13 -16.67 -11.05
CA TYR A 127 -21.81 -17.69 -12.04
C TYR A 127 -21.08 -18.90 -11.47
N ALA A 128 -20.17 -18.69 -10.52
CA ALA A 128 -19.42 -19.77 -9.89
C ALA A 128 -20.27 -20.54 -8.86
N TYR A 129 -21.16 -19.85 -8.15
CA TYR A 129 -21.96 -20.40 -7.05
C TYR A 129 -23.43 -19.91 -7.12
N PRO A 130 -24.19 -20.29 -8.16
CA PRO A 130 -25.54 -19.75 -8.41
C PRO A 130 -26.52 -20.01 -7.26
N ASP A 131 -26.45 -21.16 -6.60
CA ASP A 131 -27.32 -21.47 -5.45
C ASP A 131 -27.01 -20.58 -4.24
N TRP A 132 -25.73 -20.41 -3.92
CA TRP A 132 -25.29 -19.56 -2.79
C TRP A 132 -25.53 -18.08 -3.07
N PHE A 133 -25.41 -17.66 -4.32
CA PHE A 133 -25.81 -16.32 -4.75
C PHE A 133 -27.31 -16.09 -4.53
N ASN A 134 -28.16 -17.05 -4.89
CA ASN A 134 -29.60 -16.95 -4.64
C ASN A 134 -29.93 -16.97 -3.14
N ASP A 135 -29.21 -17.73 -2.32
CA ASP A 135 -29.31 -17.66 -0.86
C ASP A 135 -28.94 -16.29 -0.32
N HIS A 136 -27.84 -15.71 -0.79
CA HIS A 136 -27.42 -14.36 -0.41
C HIS A 136 -28.47 -13.31 -0.75
N LEU A 137 -29.12 -13.42 -1.92
CA LEU A 137 -30.25 -12.56 -2.29
C LEU A 137 -31.47 -12.77 -1.38
N ARG A 138 -31.80 -14.02 -1.03
CA ARG A 138 -32.88 -14.33 -0.06
C ARG A 138 -32.60 -13.78 1.34
N ASN A 139 -31.33 -13.60 1.69
CA ASN A 139 -30.88 -13.03 2.95
C ASN A 139 -30.68 -11.51 2.89
N ASP A 140 -31.37 -10.81 1.98
CA ASP A 140 -31.29 -9.35 1.81
C ASP A 140 -29.85 -8.82 1.68
N GLN A 141 -29.01 -9.59 0.98
CA GLN A 141 -27.59 -9.33 0.75
C GLN A 141 -26.77 -9.17 2.03
N VAL A 142 -27.22 -9.74 3.16
CA VAL A 142 -26.50 -9.69 4.43
C VAL A 142 -25.41 -10.77 4.46
N LEU A 143 -24.18 -10.39 4.75
CA LEU A 143 -23.08 -11.31 5.04
C LEU A 143 -23.33 -12.01 6.39
N GLN A 144 -23.14 -13.32 6.43
CA GLN A 144 -23.58 -14.14 7.57
C GLN A 144 -22.49 -14.36 8.64
N GLU A 145 -21.22 -14.14 8.30
CA GLU A 145 -20.09 -14.45 9.18
C GLU A 145 -19.24 -13.23 9.47
N GLY A 146 -19.06 -12.95 10.77
CA GLY A 146 -18.07 -12.00 11.24
C GLY A 146 -17.69 -12.29 12.70
N TYR A 147 -16.44 -11.98 13.03
CA TYR A 147 -15.85 -12.25 14.34
C TYR A 147 -15.39 -10.94 14.94
N SER A 148 -15.85 -10.61 16.14
CA SER A 148 -15.57 -9.33 16.80
C SER A 148 -14.75 -9.51 18.08
N HIS A 149 -13.91 -8.53 18.38
CA HIS A 149 -13.23 -8.38 19.65
C HIS A 149 -13.40 -6.95 20.18
N ARG A 150 -13.67 -6.83 21.48
CA ARG A 150 -13.78 -5.52 22.14
C ARG A 150 -12.48 -4.73 22.01
N ALA A 151 -12.59 -3.48 21.60
CA ALA A 151 -11.50 -2.52 21.45
C ALA A 151 -11.92 -1.16 22.03
N GLY A 152 -11.05 -0.16 21.93
CA GLY A 152 -11.45 1.26 22.05
C GLY A 152 -12.08 1.79 20.78
N GLU A 153 -12.01 3.10 20.61
CA GLU A 153 -12.42 3.76 19.37
C GLU A 153 -11.34 3.53 18.30
N VAL A 154 -11.66 2.77 17.26
CA VAL A 154 -10.70 2.36 16.24
C VAL A 154 -10.84 3.20 14.98
N ASN A 155 -10.18 4.35 14.99
CA ASN A 155 -10.12 5.25 13.84
C ASN A 155 -9.10 4.81 12.79
N CYS A 156 -8.12 3.97 13.09
CA CYS A 156 -7.30 3.30 12.08
C CYS A 156 -6.95 1.88 12.51
N ILE A 157 -6.92 1.01 11.51
CA ILE A 157 -6.60 -0.41 11.62
C ILE A 157 -5.76 -0.82 10.42
N GLN A 158 -4.78 -1.69 10.60
CA GLN A 158 -3.99 -2.25 9.51
C GLN A 158 -3.69 -3.73 9.78
N LEU A 159 -4.06 -4.60 8.85
CA LEU A 159 -3.60 -5.98 8.80
C LEU A 159 -2.26 -6.03 8.07
N ARG A 160 -1.26 -6.67 8.68
CA ARG A 160 0.01 -7.03 8.03
C ARG A 160 0.40 -8.44 8.46
N GLY A 161 0.29 -9.38 7.52
CA GLY A 161 0.50 -10.80 7.82
C GLY A 161 -0.51 -11.28 8.85
N GLU A 162 -0.01 -11.85 9.94
CA GLU A 162 -0.83 -12.46 10.98
C GLU A 162 -1.37 -11.45 12.00
N TYR A 163 -0.86 -10.22 11.96
CA TYR A 163 -1.10 -9.22 12.98
C TYR A 163 -2.00 -8.09 12.48
N VAL A 164 -2.91 -7.64 13.36
CA VAL A 164 -3.79 -6.50 13.17
C VAL A 164 -3.37 -5.40 14.13
N TYR A 165 -2.85 -4.31 13.57
CA TYR A 165 -2.33 -3.14 14.27
C TYR A 165 -3.45 -2.12 14.41
N VAL A 166 -3.67 -1.62 15.63
CA VAL A 166 -4.87 -0.85 15.97
C VAL A 166 -4.50 0.35 16.84
N ALA A 167 -5.02 1.53 16.49
CA ALA A 167 -5.07 2.69 17.38
C ALA A 167 -6.45 2.72 18.05
N GLU A 168 -6.52 2.58 19.39
CA GLU A 168 -7.76 2.42 20.17
C GLU A 168 -8.13 3.69 21.00
N GLY A 169 -7.79 4.89 20.52
CA GLY A 169 -8.06 6.14 21.23
C GLY A 169 -7.38 6.17 22.61
N SER A 170 -8.15 6.48 23.65
CA SER A 170 -7.68 6.50 25.06
C SER A 170 -7.14 5.17 25.59
N ARG A 171 -7.33 4.07 24.85
CA ARG A 171 -6.76 2.76 25.19
C ARG A 171 -5.34 2.57 24.62
N GLY A 172 -4.84 3.51 23.83
CA GLY A 172 -3.52 3.48 23.22
C GLY A 172 -3.47 2.58 21.98
N PHE A 173 -2.26 2.11 21.68
CA PHE A 173 -2.01 1.21 20.56
C PHE A 173 -2.05 -0.25 21.00
N ARG A 174 -2.50 -1.13 20.09
CA ARG A 174 -2.50 -2.57 20.31
C ARG A 174 -2.28 -3.36 19.01
N VAL A 175 -1.58 -4.49 19.13
CA VAL A 175 -1.53 -5.51 18.08
C VAL A 175 -2.32 -6.74 18.48
N TYR A 176 -3.21 -7.20 17.61
CA TYR A 176 -3.94 -8.45 17.77
C TYR A 176 -3.39 -9.51 16.83
N ASP A 177 -3.37 -10.76 17.28
CA ASP A 177 -3.11 -11.93 16.44
C ASP A 177 -4.42 -12.39 15.79
N ALA A 178 -4.40 -12.48 14.47
CA ALA A 178 -5.51 -12.85 13.61
C ALA A 178 -5.32 -14.20 12.89
N ALA A 179 -4.25 -14.95 13.16
CA ALA A 179 -3.98 -16.22 12.50
C ALA A 179 -5.16 -17.20 12.67
N SER A 180 -5.76 -17.21 13.86
CA SER A 180 -6.86 -18.10 14.23
C SER A 180 -8.25 -17.61 13.81
N VAL A 181 -8.38 -16.53 13.02
CA VAL A 181 -9.68 -15.91 12.69
C VAL A 181 -10.67 -16.89 12.03
N ALA A 182 -10.18 -17.87 11.27
CA ALA A 182 -10.99 -18.91 10.65
C ALA A 182 -10.83 -20.30 11.31
N ASN A 183 -10.17 -20.37 12.47
CA ASN A 183 -9.98 -21.60 13.23
C ASN A 183 -11.22 -21.89 14.09
N LYS A 184 -11.90 -23.01 13.81
CA LYS A 184 -13.09 -23.42 14.55
C LYS A 184 -12.79 -23.94 15.96
N GLY A 185 -11.54 -24.34 16.23
CA GLY A 185 -11.07 -24.77 17.54
C GLY A 185 -10.82 -23.63 18.54
N PHE A 186 -10.91 -22.37 18.10
CA PHE A 186 -10.74 -21.20 18.96
C PHE A 186 -12.06 -20.44 19.15
N SER A 187 -12.42 -20.19 20.42
CA SER A 187 -13.65 -19.47 20.76
C SER A 187 -13.50 -17.95 20.56
N GLN A 188 -12.41 -17.36 21.05
CA GLN A 188 -12.01 -16.00 20.73
C GLN A 188 -10.90 -16.07 19.68
N ARG A 189 -11.23 -15.69 18.45
CA ARG A 189 -10.40 -15.91 17.26
C ARG A 189 -9.48 -14.74 16.90
N ILE A 190 -9.71 -13.60 17.54
CA ILE A 190 -8.86 -12.42 17.46
C ILE A 190 -8.18 -12.31 18.83
N ILE A 191 -6.88 -12.59 18.87
CA ILE A 191 -6.18 -12.91 20.11
C ILE A 191 -5.35 -11.70 20.55
N THR A 192 -5.36 -11.42 21.86
CA THR A 192 -4.54 -10.34 22.45
C THR A 192 -3.27 -10.85 23.09
N ALA A 193 -3.32 -12.06 23.66
CA ALA A 193 -2.18 -12.83 24.12
C ALA A 193 -2.58 -14.33 24.02
N PRO A 194 -1.71 -15.23 23.54
CA PRO A 194 -2.06 -16.65 23.37
C PRO A 194 -2.44 -17.37 24.67
N PHE A 195 -1.83 -16.99 25.79
CA PHE A 195 -2.05 -17.63 27.10
C PHE A 195 -2.39 -16.63 28.21
N SER A 196 -1.55 -15.60 28.39
CA SER A 196 -1.70 -14.59 29.45
C SER A 196 -0.89 -13.35 29.11
N PRO A 197 -1.28 -12.15 29.59
CA PRO A 197 -0.47 -10.94 29.51
C PRO A 197 0.94 -11.08 30.13
N LEU A 198 1.16 -12.08 31.01
CA LEU A 198 2.49 -12.37 31.57
C LEU A 198 3.45 -13.02 30.57
N GLY A 199 2.94 -13.60 29.48
CA GLY A 199 3.75 -14.24 28.44
C GLY A 199 3.93 -13.39 27.18
N GLN A 200 3.05 -12.42 26.96
CA GLN A 200 3.07 -11.47 25.83
C GLN A 200 2.14 -10.30 26.16
N ASP A 201 2.60 -9.07 25.94
CA ASP A 201 1.76 -7.86 25.95
C ASP A 201 2.13 -6.94 24.79
N THR A 202 1.31 -6.97 23.75
CA THR A 202 1.47 -6.15 22.53
C THR A 202 0.77 -4.80 22.62
N ARG A 203 0.44 -4.35 23.83
CA ARG A 203 -0.21 -3.07 24.04
C ARG A 203 0.80 -2.00 24.46
N VAL A 204 0.73 -0.85 23.80
CA VAL A 204 1.44 0.35 24.21
C VAL A 204 0.41 1.41 24.62
N LYS A 205 0.36 1.73 25.91
CA LYS A 205 -0.53 2.77 26.43
C LYS A 205 -0.14 4.11 25.83
N SER A 206 -1.13 4.95 25.52
CA SER A 206 -0.97 6.38 25.17
C SER A 206 -2.19 7.16 25.62
N ARG A 207 -2.13 8.49 25.54
CA ARG A 207 -3.22 9.37 26.01
C ARG A 207 -4.45 9.29 25.12
N ASN A 208 -4.27 9.37 23.80
CA ASN A 208 -5.34 9.22 22.82
C ASN A 208 -4.81 8.90 21.41
N ALA A 209 -4.55 7.60 21.14
CA ALA A 209 -4.06 7.12 19.85
C ALA A 209 -5.14 7.22 18.76
N THR A 210 -4.91 8.04 17.73
CA THR A 210 -5.89 8.34 16.68
C THR A 210 -5.71 7.54 15.41
N CYS A 211 -4.47 7.20 15.05
CA CYS A 211 -4.22 6.41 13.86
C CYS A 211 -2.95 5.58 13.98
N VAL A 212 -2.87 4.50 13.19
CA VAL A 212 -1.66 3.69 13.01
C VAL A 212 -1.36 3.53 11.53
N ALA A 213 -0.08 3.68 11.17
CA ALA A 213 0.43 3.38 9.85
C ALA A 213 1.75 2.61 9.93
N LEU A 214 1.90 1.65 9.01
CA LEU A 214 3.15 0.96 8.71
C LEU A 214 3.71 1.52 7.40
N ALA A 215 5.03 1.48 7.23
CA ALA A 215 5.69 1.95 6.01
C ALA A 215 5.29 1.15 4.75
N THR A 216 4.78 -0.07 4.92
CA THR A 216 4.27 -0.93 3.86
C THR A 216 3.18 -1.86 4.40
N THR A 217 2.19 -2.21 3.57
CA THR A 217 1.20 -3.25 3.88
C THR A 217 1.73 -4.66 3.59
N GLN A 218 2.83 -4.77 2.84
CA GLN A 218 3.52 -6.04 2.63
C GLN A 218 4.35 -6.42 3.86
N PRO A 219 4.38 -7.71 4.25
CA PRO A 219 5.19 -8.13 5.38
C PRO A 219 6.68 -8.06 5.02
N VAL A 220 7.46 -7.44 5.89
CA VAL A 220 8.93 -7.35 5.78
C VAL A 220 9.53 -7.59 7.16
N GLN A 221 10.77 -8.06 7.21
CA GLN A 221 11.53 -8.33 8.42
C GLN A 221 12.97 -7.84 8.25
N PRO A 222 13.26 -6.59 8.62
CA PRO A 222 14.59 -6.02 8.44
C PRO A 222 15.72 -6.75 9.18
N SER A 223 15.45 -7.42 10.31
CA SER A 223 16.46 -8.20 11.04
C SER A 223 17.03 -9.37 10.24
N ARG A 224 16.26 -9.95 9.30
CA ARG A 224 16.75 -10.98 8.38
C ARG A 224 17.65 -10.42 7.28
N ASN A 225 17.57 -9.13 7.00
CA ASN A 225 18.34 -8.48 5.97
C ASN A 225 19.67 -7.97 6.55
N GLN A 226 20.48 -8.86 7.11
CA GLN A 226 21.75 -8.52 7.76
C GLN A 226 22.79 -9.64 7.56
N GLY A 227 24.06 -9.34 7.87
CA GLY A 227 25.16 -10.32 7.82
C GLY A 227 25.70 -10.61 6.42
N GLU A 228 26.81 -11.35 6.39
CA GLU A 228 27.61 -11.65 5.18
C GLU A 228 26.77 -12.30 4.07
N LEU A 229 25.96 -13.31 4.41
CA LEU A 229 25.13 -14.00 3.42
C LEU A 229 24.17 -13.05 2.70
N MET A 230 23.51 -12.15 3.43
CA MET A 230 22.51 -11.28 2.83
C MET A 230 23.13 -10.06 2.15
N ARG A 231 24.17 -9.45 2.75
CA ARG A 231 24.71 -8.17 2.28
C ARG A 231 25.84 -8.31 1.28
N ASP A 232 26.67 -9.33 1.45
CA ASP A 232 27.90 -9.48 0.66
C ASP A 232 27.72 -10.55 -0.42
N ILE A 233 27.13 -11.71 -0.06
CA ILE A 233 26.93 -12.81 -1.01
C ILE A 233 25.70 -12.56 -1.90
N ASN A 234 24.55 -12.23 -1.30
CA ASN A 234 23.31 -12.00 -2.04
C ASN A 234 23.19 -10.58 -2.61
N LEU A 235 24.04 -9.65 -2.15
CA LEU A 235 24.05 -8.24 -2.54
C LEU A 235 22.73 -7.51 -2.29
N GLU A 236 22.02 -7.88 -1.21
CA GLU A 236 20.73 -7.28 -0.87
C GLU A 236 20.92 -5.86 -0.33
N GLN A 237 20.06 -4.95 -0.81
CA GLN A 237 20.05 -3.57 -0.32
C GLN A 237 19.63 -3.49 1.15
N PRO A 238 20.12 -2.48 1.90
CA PRO A 238 19.64 -2.27 3.25
C PRO A 238 18.20 -1.85 3.31
N HIS A 239 17.44 -2.58 4.14
CA HIS A 239 16.17 -2.06 4.61
C HIS A 239 16.40 -0.74 5.32
N HIS A 240 15.56 0.22 4.99
CA HIS A 240 15.49 1.48 5.71
C HIS A 240 14.97 1.23 7.15
N PRO A 241 15.51 1.88 8.19
CA PRO A 241 15.09 1.65 9.58
C PRO A 241 13.60 1.89 9.86
N ILE A 242 12.91 2.66 9.00
CA ILE A 242 11.45 2.91 9.12
C ILE A 242 10.64 1.61 9.11
N TYR A 243 11.14 0.53 8.51
CA TYR A 243 10.42 -0.75 8.42
C TYR A 243 10.35 -1.51 9.75
N ASN A 244 11.16 -1.12 10.74
CA ASN A 244 11.15 -1.72 12.08
C ASN A 244 9.98 -1.25 12.93
N TYR A 245 9.32 -0.15 12.56
CA TYR A 245 8.40 0.55 13.45
C TYR A 245 6.96 0.55 12.97
N ALA A 246 6.04 0.48 13.92
CA ALA A 246 4.70 1.02 13.77
C ALA A 246 4.71 2.50 14.15
N PHE A 247 4.03 3.32 13.35
CA PHE A 247 3.89 4.75 13.60
C PHE A 247 2.46 5.05 14.03
N VAL A 248 2.30 5.62 15.22
CA VAL A 248 1.01 5.91 15.82
C VAL A 248 0.88 7.41 16.02
N THR A 249 -0.14 8.03 15.42
CA THR A 249 -0.51 9.38 15.81
C THR A 249 -1.34 9.34 17.09
N ASP A 250 -1.05 10.25 17.99
CA ASP A 250 -1.76 10.50 19.23
C ASP A 250 -2.13 11.99 19.28
N SER A 251 -3.39 12.29 19.53
CA SER A 251 -3.89 13.67 19.49
C SER A 251 -3.32 14.58 20.60
N GLU A 252 -2.72 14.01 21.64
CA GLU A 252 -2.10 14.76 22.74
C GLU A 252 -0.57 14.61 22.75
N GLU A 253 -0.07 13.39 22.51
CA GLU A 253 1.36 13.08 22.59
C GLU A 253 2.13 13.29 21.28
N GLY A 254 1.43 13.44 20.15
CA GLY A 254 2.01 13.60 18.81
C GLY A 254 2.30 12.28 18.12
N LEU A 255 3.55 12.04 17.69
CA LEU A 255 3.93 10.82 16.97
C LEU A 255 4.64 9.84 17.92
N ILE A 256 4.14 8.61 18.00
CA ILE A 256 4.72 7.53 18.79
C ILE A 256 5.27 6.47 17.83
N LEU A 257 6.52 6.07 18.01
CA LEU A 257 7.14 4.96 17.29
C LEU A 257 7.23 3.76 18.21
N ILE A 258 6.87 2.59 17.69
CA ILE A 258 6.85 1.34 18.44
C ILE A 258 7.62 0.32 17.62
N ASP A 259 8.67 -0.27 18.21
CA ASP A 259 9.39 -1.37 17.56
C ASP A 259 8.47 -2.58 17.47
N ILE A 260 8.32 -3.13 16.27
CA ILE A 260 7.45 -4.27 15.98
C ILE A 260 8.21 -5.44 15.37
N ASP A 261 9.55 -5.38 15.31
CA ASP A 261 10.36 -6.47 14.75
C ASP A 261 10.31 -7.73 15.63
N THR A 262 10.09 -7.57 16.94
CA THR A 262 9.89 -8.69 17.89
C THR A 262 8.74 -9.60 17.47
N LEU A 263 7.72 -9.07 16.78
CA LEU A 263 6.60 -9.87 16.30
C LEU A 263 6.98 -10.82 15.15
N HIS A 264 8.15 -10.62 14.53
CA HIS A 264 8.59 -11.36 13.34
C HIS A 264 9.92 -12.10 13.57
N ASP A 265 10.56 -11.94 14.73
CA ASP A 265 11.91 -12.45 15.03
C ASP A 265 11.99 -13.95 15.41
N PHE A 266 10.84 -14.64 15.42
CA PHE A 266 10.69 -16.05 15.86
C PHE A 266 10.88 -16.29 17.36
N GLU A 267 10.87 -15.24 18.18
CA GLU A 267 11.02 -15.30 19.63
C GLU A 267 9.77 -14.79 20.36
N PRO A 268 8.67 -15.56 20.44
CA PRO A 268 7.42 -15.06 21.00
C PRO A 268 7.52 -14.65 22.49
N ARG A 269 8.58 -15.05 23.21
CA ARG A 269 8.76 -14.71 24.64
C ARG A 269 9.16 -13.25 24.87
N ASN A 270 9.54 -12.52 23.82
CA ASN A 270 9.93 -11.11 23.93
C ASN A 270 8.87 -10.14 23.39
N ASN A 271 7.64 -10.61 23.09
CA ASN A 271 6.54 -9.81 22.57
C ASN A 271 5.94 -8.85 23.62
N PHE A 272 6.77 -7.94 24.10
CA PHE A 272 6.46 -6.84 25.01
C PHE A 272 6.84 -5.56 24.31
N LEU A 273 5.88 -4.98 23.58
CA LEU A 273 6.17 -3.85 22.70
C LEU A 273 6.47 -2.59 23.53
N GLU A 274 7.53 -1.90 23.15
CA GLU A 274 7.96 -0.66 23.81
C GLU A 274 7.95 0.52 22.84
N ARG A 275 7.78 1.72 23.40
CA ARG A 275 7.94 2.95 22.63
C ARG A 275 9.43 3.16 22.34
N ALA A 276 9.78 3.24 21.07
CA ALA A 276 11.11 3.66 20.65
C ALA A 276 11.26 5.20 20.75
N LEU A 277 10.18 5.93 20.45
CA LEU A 277 10.15 7.39 20.50
C LEU A 277 8.73 7.91 20.77
N THR A 278 8.63 9.08 21.41
CA THR A 278 7.45 9.94 21.39
C THR A 278 7.91 11.35 21.04
N TRP A 279 7.34 11.93 19.98
CA TRP A 279 7.81 13.18 19.39
C TRP A 279 6.65 14.12 19.05
N ASN A 280 6.76 15.37 19.50
CA ASN A 280 5.81 16.43 19.19
C ASN A 280 6.48 17.80 19.37
N ASP A 281 7.48 18.09 18.54
CA ASP A 281 8.24 19.33 18.69
C ASP A 281 7.31 20.55 18.56
N ASN A 282 7.43 21.49 19.49
CA ASN A 282 6.59 22.71 19.58
C ASN A 282 5.07 22.47 19.49
N GLY A 283 4.58 21.26 19.80
CA GLY A 283 3.17 20.92 19.69
C GLY A 283 2.63 20.86 18.26
N VAL A 284 3.49 20.69 17.24
CA VAL A 284 3.06 20.71 15.84
C VAL A 284 2.07 19.58 15.50
N LEU A 285 2.05 18.49 16.26
CA LEU A 285 1.13 17.37 16.06
C LEU A 285 -0.05 17.36 17.04
N ASN A 286 -0.29 18.47 17.78
CA ASN A 286 -1.47 18.58 18.63
C ASN A 286 -2.75 18.39 17.80
N GLY A 287 -3.60 17.46 18.25
CA GLY A 287 -4.83 17.09 17.56
C GLY A 287 -4.63 16.18 16.35
N ALA A 288 -3.47 15.54 16.16
CA ALA A 288 -3.25 14.65 15.02
C ALA A 288 -4.32 13.55 14.93
N THR A 289 -4.93 13.37 13.76
CA THR A 289 -6.06 12.44 13.54
C THR A 289 -5.77 11.33 12.53
N HIS A 290 -4.86 11.56 11.58
CA HIS A 290 -4.54 10.62 10.51
C HIS A 290 -3.09 10.75 10.06
N LEU A 291 -2.50 9.63 9.64
CA LEU A 291 -1.13 9.57 9.10
C LEU A 291 -1.11 8.83 7.78
N SER A 292 -0.43 9.41 6.79
CA SER A 292 -0.04 8.71 5.57
C SER A 292 1.48 8.75 5.37
N ILE A 293 2.03 7.62 4.92
CA ILE A 293 3.47 7.41 4.75
C ILE A 293 3.76 7.19 3.27
N ALA A 294 4.81 7.84 2.76
CA ALA A 294 5.36 7.62 1.43
C ALA A 294 6.89 7.56 1.49
N GLY A 295 7.44 6.34 1.60
CA GLY A 295 8.82 6.13 2.00
C GLY A 295 9.06 6.74 3.40
N TYR A 296 10.09 7.56 3.56
CA TYR A 296 10.32 8.31 4.79
C TYR A 296 9.61 9.67 4.87
N TRP A 297 8.73 10.02 3.91
CA TRP A 297 7.93 11.26 3.98
C TRP A 297 6.57 11.02 4.60
N PHE A 298 6.29 11.75 5.69
CA PHE A 298 5.08 11.57 6.50
C PHE A 298 4.18 12.79 6.34
N TYR A 299 2.90 12.53 6.13
CA TYR A 299 1.86 13.56 6.04
C TYR A 299 0.82 13.30 7.12
N VAL A 300 0.77 14.20 8.11
CA VAL A 300 -0.05 14.08 9.31
C VAL A 300 -1.18 15.10 9.27
N ALA A 301 -2.41 14.62 9.35
CA ALA A 301 -3.60 15.46 9.44
C ALA A 301 -3.71 16.04 10.85
N THR A 302 -3.85 17.36 10.95
CA THR A 302 -4.04 18.09 12.21
C THR A 302 -5.11 19.16 12.05
N PRO A 303 -5.66 19.72 13.14
CA PRO A 303 -6.59 20.85 13.07
C PRO A 303 -5.96 22.12 12.44
N ARG A 304 -4.63 22.22 12.42
CA ARG A 304 -3.88 23.35 11.85
C ARG A 304 -3.56 23.18 10.37
N GLY A 305 -3.95 22.05 9.76
CA GLY A 305 -3.61 21.69 8.39
C GLY A 305 -2.81 20.40 8.29
N LEU A 306 -2.11 20.21 7.17
CA LEU A 306 -1.32 19.02 6.90
C LEU A 306 0.15 19.26 7.31
N VAL A 307 0.62 18.54 8.32
CA VAL A 307 2.03 18.60 8.74
C VAL A 307 2.84 17.63 7.88
N VAL A 308 3.96 18.12 7.33
CA VAL A 308 4.91 17.32 6.55
C VAL A 308 6.17 17.11 7.39
N LEU A 309 6.53 15.84 7.58
CA LEU A 309 7.72 15.42 8.31
C LEU A 309 8.66 14.63 7.40
N ASN A 310 9.96 14.83 7.59
CA ASN A 310 10.99 13.94 7.08
C ASN A 310 11.40 12.96 8.19
N MET A 311 11.25 11.67 7.91
CA MET A 311 11.52 10.54 8.81
C MET A 311 12.69 9.67 8.31
N ASN A 312 13.63 10.23 7.53
CA ASN A 312 14.78 9.49 7.02
C ASN A 312 15.63 8.93 8.16
N ASP A 313 15.76 9.66 9.27
CA ASP A 313 16.09 9.08 10.57
C ASP A 313 14.82 8.99 11.42
N PRO A 314 14.22 7.79 11.60
CA PRO A 314 12.95 7.66 12.31
C PRO A 314 13.07 8.05 13.80
N LEU A 315 14.24 7.96 14.41
CA LEU A 315 14.45 8.33 15.82
C LEU A 315 14.78 9.82 16.00
N SER A 316 14.96 10.56 14.90
CA SER A 316 15.13 12.01 14.90
C SER A 316 14.20 12.69 13.88
N PRO A 317 12.87 12.69 14.11
CA PRO A 317 11.90 13.30 13.21
C PRO A 317 12.19 14.77 12.92
N GLN A 318 12.06 15.17 11.66
CA GLN A 318 12.26 16.55 11.23
C GLN A 318 10.95 17.15 10.75
N TYR A 319 10.50 18.21 11.43
CA TYR A 319 9.43 19.07 10.95
C TYR A 319 9.91 19.85 9.71
N VAL A 320 9.16 19.77 8.62
CA VAL A 320 9.45 20.54 7.39
C VAL A 320 8.52 21.72 7.27
N THR A 321 7.21 21.48 7.25
CA THR A 321 6.20 22.55 7.10
C THR A 321 4.82 22.10 7.57
N THR A 322 3.91 23.07 7.69
CA THR A 322 2.47 22.84 7.84
C THR A 322 1.76 23.56 6.71
N LEU A 323 1.06 22.80 5.87
CA LEU A 323 0.25 23.34 4.79
C LEU A 323 -1.12 23.74 5.35
N ASP A 324 -1.44 25.03 5.26
CA ASP A 324 -2.76 25.55 5.63
C ASP A 324 -3.78 25.17 4.54
N MET A 325 -4.57 24.14 4.84
CA MET A 325 -5.58 23.58 3.93
C MET A 325 -6.97 23.53 4.57
N GLY A 326 -7.13 24.13 5.76
CA GLY A 326 -8.28 23.93 6.64
C GLY A 326 -8.17 22.64 7.46
N GLU A 327 -9.32 22.14 7.93
CA GLU A 327 -9.41 20.87 8.67
C GLU A 327 -9.11 19.70 7.72
N VAL A 328 -7.92 19.11 7.85
CA VAL A 328 -7.51 17.93 7.09
C VAL A 328 -7.99 16.67 7.80
N ARG A 329 -8.55 15.73 7.03
CA ARG A 329 -9.14 14.49 7.58
C ARG A 329 -8.35 13.24 7.17
N ALA A 330 -7.95 13.15 5.89
CA ALA A 330 -7.13 12.06 5.41
C ALA A 330 -6.29 12.49 4.21
N SER A 331 -5.27 11.69 3.89
CA SER A 331 -4.44 11.89 2.69
C SER A 331 -3.92 10.57 2.16
N GLN A 332 -3.71 10.50 0.84
CA GLN A 332 -3.02 9.38 0.21
C GLN A 332 -2.22 9.83 -1.00
N ARG A 333 -0.98 9.34 -1.12
CA ARG A 333 -0.07 9.67 -2.21
C ARG A 333 -0.17 8.66 -3.36
N GLN A 334 -0.09 9.17 -4.58
CA GLN A 334 0.26 8.38 -5.76
C GLN A 334 1.29 9.17 -6.57
N PHE A 335 2.51 8.62 -6.66
CA PHE A 335 3.63 9.24 -7.36
C PHE A 335 3.91 10.69 -6.94
N ARG A 336 3.63 11.70 -7.78
CA ARG A 336 3.97 13.11 -7.50
C ARG A 336 2.93 13.85 -6.68
N TYR A 337 1.70 13.34 -6.59
CA TYR A 337 0.60 14.08 -6.00
C TYR A 337 0.07 13.39 -4.74
N LEU A 338 -0.25 14.21 -3.75
CA LEU A 338 -0.96 13.83 -2.55
C LEU A 338 -2.41 14.31 -2.67
N PHE A 339 -3.33 13.37 -2.55
CA PHE A 339 -4.77 13.65 -2.54
C PHE A 339 -5.22 13.78 -1.08
N VAL A 340 -5.85 14.91 -0.73
CA VAL A 340 -6.13 15.30 0.66
C VAL A 340 -7.60 15.61 0.82
N THR A 341 -8.28 14.95 1.74
CA THR A 341 -9.66 15.29 2.11
C THR A 341 -9.66 16.33 3.22
N THR A 342 -10.51 17.33 3.05
CA THR A 342 -10.65 18.46 3.96
C THR A 342 -12.12 18.81 4.14
N SER A 343 -12.42 19.77 5.02
CA SER A 343 -13.76 20.36 5.13
C SER A 343 -14.31 21.00 3.84
N ARG A 344 -13.45 21.25 2.84
CA ARG A 344 -13.85 21.77 1.52
C ARG A 344 -14.05 20.68 0.46
N GLY A 345 -13.78 19.41 0.78
CA GLY A 345 -13.78 18.29 -0.15
C GLY A 345 -12.38 17.76 -0.45
N LEU A 346 -12.18 17.23 -1.66
CA LEU A 346 -10.88 16.69 -2.10
C LEU A 346 -10.01 17.82 -2.68
N GLN A 347 -8.81 18.00 -2.15
CA GLN A 347 -7.78 18.91 -2.65
C GLN A 347 -6.51 18.13 -3.04
N VAL A 348 -5.65 18.74 -3.85
CA VAL A 348 -4.40 18.12 -4.32
C VAL A 348 -3.19 18.96 -3.92
N VAL A 349 -2.14 18.29 -3.47
CA VAL A 349 -0.83 18.87 -3.17
C VAL A 349 0.20 18.23 -4.11
N ASP A 350 0.99 19.06 -4.79
CA ASP A 350 2.18 18.60 -5.48
C ASP A 350 3.29 18.37 -4.45
N VAL A 351 3.74 17.11 -4.36
CA VAL A 351 4.80 16.64 -3.47
C VAL A 351 5.97 16.07 -4.28
N THR A 352 6.18 16.58 -5.49
CA THR A 352 7.38 16.30 -6.31
C THR A 352 8.66 16.65 -5.53
N HIS A 353 8.60 17.75 -4.78
CA HIS A 353 9.59 18.20 -3.81
C HIS A 353 8.95 18.19 -2.42
N PRO A 354 9.00 17.07 -1.66
CA PRO A 354 8.37 17.00 -0.35
C PRO A 354 8.94 18.00 0.68
N GLU A 355 10.15 18.51 0.45
CA GLU A 355 10.77 19.60 1.20
C GLU A 355 10.13 20.97 0.95
N GLN A 356 9.45 21.13 -0.19
CA GLN A 356 8.76 22.35 -0.61
C GLN A 356 7.41 21.99 -1.28
N PRO A 357 6.48 21.37 -0.53
CA PRO A 357 5.23 20.89 -1.11
C PRO A 357 4.31 22.07 -1.44
N VAL A 358 3.58 21.96 -2.56
CA VAL A 358 2.76 23.05 -3.10
C VAL A 358 1.28 22.65 -3.13
N VAL A 359 0.43 23.39 -2.42
CA VAL A 359 -1.03 23.23 -2.52
C VAL A 359 -1.52 23.77 -3.86
N LEU A 360 -2.20 22.94 -4.63
CA LEU A 360 -2.76 23.33 -5.93
C LEU A 360 -4.15 23.94 -5.72
N SER A 361 -4.23 25.26 -5.62
CA SER A 361 -5.46 25.98 -5.25
C SER A 361 -6.67 25.68 -6.14
N ASP A 362 -6.44 25.41 -7.42
CA ASP A 362 -7.48 25.16 -8.42
C ASP A 362 -7.85 23.67 -8.55
N ALA A 363 -7.05 22.78 -7.95
CA ALA A 363 -7.28 21.33 -7.99
C ALA A 363 -8.15 20.88 -6.82
N ILE A 364 -9.44 21.25 -6.86
CA ILE A 364 -10.41 20.96 -5.81
C ILE A 364 -11.70 20.35 -6.37
N VAL A 365 -12.20 19.31 -5.72
CA VAL A 365 -13.54 18.75 -5.93
C VAL A 365 -14.35 18.96 -4.64
N PRO A 366 -15.36 19.84 -4.65
CA PRO A 366 -16.20 20.10 -3.48
C PRO A 366 -17.00 18.87 -3.05
N ILE A 367 -16.88 18.51 -1.77
CA ILE A 367 -17.63 17.43 -1.13
C ILE A 367 -17.97 17.90 0.28
N ALA A 368 -19.25 17.87 0.64
CA ALA A 368 -19.73 18.49 1.88
C ALA A 368 -19.18 17.81 3.14
N ASP A 369 -19.01 16.48 3.11
CA ASP A 369 -18.53 15.71 4.25
C ASP A 369 -17.52 14.63 3.84
N ALA A 370 -16.41 15.05 3.23
CA ALA A 370 -15.33 14.14 2.86
C ALA A 370 -14.62 13.58 4.10
N HIS A 371 -14.54 12.26 4.23
CA HIS A 371 -13.79 11.56 5.28
C HIS A 371 -12.52 10.95 4.68
N LYS A 372 -12.29 9.65 4.84
CA LYS A 372 -11.11 8.99 4.26
C LYS A 372 -11.30 8.65 2.79
N LEU A 373 -10.18 8.40 2.14
CA LEU A 373 -10.10 8.13 0.71
C LEU A 373 -9.17 6.98 0.37
N HIS A 374 -9.39 6.41 -0.81
CA HIS A 374 -8.50 5.44 -1.45
C HIS A 374 -8.30 5.84 -2.91
N VAL A 375 -7.07 5.84 -3.40
CA VAL A 375 -6.66 6.25 -4.75
C VAL A 375 -6.12 5.02 -5.46
N ALA A 376 -6.83 4.55 -6.48
CA ALA A 376 -6.45 3.38 -7.27
C ALA A 376 -6.39 3.75 -8.75
N ARG A 377 -5.20 3.61 -9.37
CA ARG A 377 -4.89 4.09 -10.73
C ARG A 377 -5.41 5.51 -10.96
N THR A 378 -6.37 5.70 -11.85
CA THR A 378 -6.86 7.02 -12.27
C THR A 378 -8.08 7.51 -11.49
N PHE A 379 -8.50 6.80 -10.44
CA PHE A 379 -9.65 7.20 -9.63
C PHE A 379 -9.31 7.37 -8.15
N ALA A 380 -9.87 8.41 -7.54
CA ALA A 380 -9.96 8.56 -6.10
C ALA A 380 -11.39 8.24 -5.63
N TYR A 381 -11.50 7.44 -4.58
CA TYR A 381 -12.73 7.00 -3.95
C TYR A 381 -12.78 7.64 -2.57
N VAL A 382 -13.76 8.49 -2.32
CA VAL A 382 -13.91 9.26 -1.07
C VAL A 382 -15.17 8.80 -0.35
N ALA A 383 -15.02 8.41 0.92
CA ALA A 383 -16.16 8.20 1.81
C ALA A 383 -16.73 9.57 2.21
N ALA A 384 -18.00 9.81 1.92
CA ALA A 384 -18.60 11.15 1.92
C ALA A 384 -19.89 11.26 2.76
N GLY A 385 -19.94 10.59 3.92
CA GLY A 385 -21.09 10.65 4.83
C GLY A 385 -22.39 10.24 4.11
N ALA A 386 -23.38 11.14 4.10
CA ALA A 386 -24.69 10.93 3.47
C ALA A 386 -24.65 10.88 1.92
N GLU A 387 -23.60 11.41 1.29
CA GLU A 387 -23.41 11.28 -0.16
C GLU A 387 -22.89 9.89 -0.57
N GLY A 388 -22.55 9.05 0.41
CA GLY A 388 -22.05 7.69 0.21
C GLY A 388 -20.62 7.67 -0.33
N LEU A 389 -20.41 6.98 -1.44
CA LEU A 389 -19.13 6.87 -2.14
C LEU A 389 -19.04 7.91 -3.26
N VAL A 390 -18.11 8.86 -3.14
CA VAL A 390 -17.81 9.84 -4.19
C VAL A 390 -16.59 9.38 -4.97
N ILE A 391 -16.75 9.18 -6.27
CA ILE A 391 -15.72 8.72 -7.20
C ILE A 391 -15.26 9.90 -8.04
N ILE A 392 -13.95 10.12 -8.09
CA ILE A 392 -13.32 11.28 -8.72
C ILE A 392 -12.29 10.78 -9.72
N ASP A 393 -12.38 11.25 -10.95
CA ASP A 393 -11.34 11.06 -11.95
C ASP A 393 -10.14 11.95 -11.59
N VAL A 394 -9.00 11.30 -11.34
CA VAL A 394 -7.71 11.92 -11.02
C VAL A 394 -6.66 11.57 -12.06
N THR A 395 -7.07 11.18 -13.27
CA THR A 395 -6.18 10.94 -14.42
C THR A 395 -5.22 12.12 -14.61
N ARG A 396 -5.77 13.35 -14.52
CA ARG A 396 -5.01 14.60 -14.45
C ARG A 396 -5.08 15.16 -13.02
N PRO A 397 -4.08 14.93 -12.16
CA PRO A 397 -4.17 15.30 -10.74
C PRO A 397 -4.30 16.81 -10.49
N THR A 398 -3.84 17.65 -11.43
CA THR A 398 -4.00 19.11 -11.36
C THR A 398 -5.41 19.59 -11.76
N GLN A 399 -6.24 18.71 -12.32
CA GLN A 399 -7.61 18.99 -12.76
C GLN A 399 -8.53 17.81 -12.41
N PRO A 400 -8.69 17.47 -11.12
CA PRO A 400 -9.55 16.37 -10.71
C PRO A 400 -11.02 16.69 -11.02
N VAL A 401 -11.79 15.70 -11.47
CA VAL A 401 -13.19 15.89 -11.85
C VAL A 401 -14.09 14.88 -11.16
N LEU A 402 -15.22 15.34 -10.62
CA LEU A 402 -16.24 14.44 -10.09
C LEU A 402 -16.73 13.50 -11.21
N TYR A 403 -16.51 12.19 -11.03
CA TYR A 403 -16.97 11.17 -11.95
C TYR A 403 -18.40 10.72 -11.61
N ARG A 404 -18.63 10.33 -10.35
CA ARG A 404 -19.95 9.84 -9.89
C ARG A 404 -20.09 9.95 -8.37
N LYS A 405 -21.30 10.22 -7.89
CA LYS A 405 -21.71 9.99 -6.49
C LYS A 405 -22.58 8.73 -6.41
N TYR A 406 -22.35 7.87 -5.42
CA TYR A 406 -23.07 6.62 -5.26
C TYR A 406 -23.39 6.35 -3.79
N ASN A 407 -24.67 6.45 -3.41
CA ASN A 407 -25.13 6.20 -2.04
C ASN A 407 -26.05 4.96 -1.92
N ALA A 408 -26.14 4.16 -2.99
CA ALA A 408 -27.02 2.98 -3.07
C ALA A 408 -28.46 3.28 -2.63
N GLU A 409 -29.07 4.34 -3.16
CA GLU A 409 -30.44 4.76 -2.82
C GLU A 409 -30.63 5.05 -1.32
N GLY A 410 -29.60 5.58 -0.67
CA GLY A 410 -29.58 5.91 0.76
C GLY A 410 -29.14 4.76 1.66
N GLN A 411 -28.83 3.59 1.12
CA GLN A 411 -28.30 2.46 1.91
C GLN A 411 -26.86 2.68 2.39
N ILE A 412 -26.13 3.63 1.77
CA ILE A 412 -24.86 4.16 2.25
C ILE A 412 -25.10 5.62 2.66
N SER A 413 -25.15 5.90 3.96
CA SER A 413 -25.58 7.21 4.48
C SER A 413 -24.67 7.79 5.56
N ASP A 414 -23.64 7.06 5.97
CA ASP A 414 -22.68 7.44 7.00
C ASP A 414 -21.28 6.94 6.62
N ALA A 415 -20.86 7.14 5.36
CA ALA A 415 -19.58 6.66 4.85
C ALA A 415 -18.39 7.38 5.51
N ARG A 416 -17.61 6.65 6.32
CA ARG A 416 -16.43 7.14 7.08
C ARG A 416 -15.09 6.73 6.47
N ASP A 417 -15.02 5.52 5.91
CA ASP A 417 -13.80 4.98 5.32
C ASP A 417 -14.11 4.15 4.09
N VAL A 418 -13.14 4.08 3.18
CA VAL A 418 -13.20 3.24 1.98
C VAL A 418 -11.85 2.60 1.71
N THR A 419 -11.84 1.30 1.44
CA THR A 419 -10.69 0.63 0.83
C THR A 419 -11.12 -0.05 -0.46
N VAL A 420 -10.25 0.02 -1.48
CA VAL A 420 -10.48 -0.64 -2.76
C VAL A 420 -9.53 -1.82 -2.89
N ALA A 421 -10.02 -2.92 -3.44
CA ALA A 421 -9.22 -4.11 -3.69
C ALA A 421 -9.78 -4.92 -4.87
N SER A 422 -8.90 -5.69 -5.49
CA SER A 422 -9.25 -6.64 -6.54
C SER A 422 -9.47 -8.04 -5.97
N THR A 423 -10.41 -8.78 -6.56
CA THR A 423 -10.53 -10.22 -6.36
C THR A 423 -10.84 -10.85 -7.71
N ASN A 424 -9.96 -11.74 -8.16
CA ASN A 424 -9.87 -12.16 -9.56
C ASN A 424 -9.83 -10.94 -10.49
N ALA A 425 -10.71 -10.89 -11.49
CA ALA A 425 -10.71 -9.82 -12.48
C ALA A 425 -11.55 -8.59 -12.06
N SER A 426 -12.28 -8.63 -10.94
CA SER A 426 -13.20 -7.56 -10.54
C SER A 426 -12.62 -6.68 -9.43
N LEU A 427 -13.00 -5.41 -9.45
CA LEU A 427 -12.64 -4.41 -8.45
C LEU A 427 -13.82 -4.16 -7.51
N PHE A 428 -13.54 -4.00 -6.22
CA PHE A 428 -14.54 -3.79 -5.18
C PHE A 428 -14.12 -2.63 -4.27
N ALA A 429 -15.08 -1.80 -3.86
CA ALA A 429 -14.95 -0.88 -2.75
C ALA A 429 -15.62 -1.48 -1.52
N TYR A 430 -14.92 -1.43 -0.40
CA TYR A 430 -15.43 -1.76 0.92
C TYR A 430 -15.60 -0.45 1.66
N VAL A 431 -16.78 -0.21 2.23
CA VAL A 431 -17.11 1.08 2.87
C VAL A 431 -17.49 0.84 4.33
N ALA A 432 -16.80 1.49 5.25
CA ALA A 432 -17.22 1.60 6.65
C ALA A 432 -18.29 2.68 6.70
N ASP A 433 -19.55 2.26 6.80
CA ASP A 433 -20.74 3.10 6.72
C ASP A 433 -21.30 3.38 8.12
N GLY A 434 -20.41 3.71 9.07
CA GLY A 434 -20.76 4.14 10.42
C GLY A 434 -21.76 3.20 11.09
N VAL A 435 -22.89 3.74 11.54
CA VAL A 435 -23.95 2.98 12.22
C VAL A 435 -24.57 1.86 11.37
N ASN A 436 -24.40 1.88 10.04
CA ASN A 436 -24.93 0.86 9.14
C ASN A 436 -23.95 -0.30 8.88
N GLY A 437 -22.76 -0.26 9.48
CA GLY A 437 -21.73 -1.30 9.41
C GLY A 437 -20.91 -1.30 8.11
N LEU A 438 -20.52 -2.47 7.64
CA LEU A 438 -19.72 -2.64 6.42
C LEU A 438 -20.62 -2.76 5.19
N LYS A 439 -20.24 -2.11 4.10
CA LYS A 439 -20.81 -2.29 2.75
C LYS A 439 -19.75 -2.81 1.80
N VAL A 440 -20.16 -3.67 0.86
CA VAL A 440 -19.33 -4.13 -0.24
C VAL A 440 -19.99 -3.71 -1.55
N VAL A 441 -19.27 -2.91 -2.32
CA VAL A 441 -19.70 -2.32 -3.58
C VAL A 441 -18.81 -2.87 -4.68
N GLN A 442 -19.39 -3.51 -5.69
CA GLN A 442 -18.63 -3.88 -6.86
C GLN A 442 -18.45 -2.67 -7.77
N LEU A 443 -17.23 -2.42 -8.21
CA LEU A 443 -16.87 -1.29 -9.06
C LEU A 443 -16.72 -1.73 -10.53
N THR A 444 -16.24 -2.93 -10.80
CA THR A 444 -16.05 -3.43 -12.18
C THR A 444 -16.51 -4.87 -12.35
N SER A 445 -16.99 -5.22 -13.55
CA SER A 445 -17.20 -6.61 -14.00
C SER A 445 -17.11 -6.74 -15.52
N PRO A 446 -16.82 -7.96 -16.02
CA PRO A 446 -16.77 -8.21 -17.46
C PRO A 446 -18.03 -7.80 -18.23
N GLU A 447 -19.22 -7.91 -17.63
CA GLU A 447 -20.50 -7.57 -18.29
C GLU A 447 -20.79 -6.06 -18.35
N LEU A 448 -20.25 -5.26 -17.43
CA LEU A 448 -20.64 -3.87 -17.25
C LEU A 448 -19.80 -2.88 -18.04
N GLN A 449 -18.52 -3.19 -18.29
CA GLN A 449 -17.57 -2.24 -18.84
C GLN A 449 -17.10 -2.62 -20.24
N PRO A 450 -17.37 -1.79 -21.27
CA PRO A 450 -16.53 -1.76 -22.46
C PRO A 450 -15.08 -1.54 -22.02
N LYS A 451 -14.11 -2.29 -22.57
CA LYS A 451 -12.68 -2.22 -22.20
C LYS A 451 -12.37 -2.66 -20.75
N PHE A 452 -13.09 -3.64 -20.21
CA PHE A 452 -12.78 -4.27 -18.92
C PHE A 452 -11.30 -4.70 -18.75
N TYR A 453 -10.61 -5.05 -19.83
CA TYR A 453 -9.17 -5.41 -19.84
C TYR A 453 -8.22 -4.21 -20.03
N GLY A 454 -8.73 -2.98 -20.06
CA GLY A 454 -7.93 -1.76 -20.19
C GLY A 454 -7.14 -1.41 -18.92
N TYR A 455 -6.27 -0.41 -19.03
CA TYR A 455 -5.45 0.05 -17.90
C TYR A 455 -6.28 0.52 -16.71
N SER A 456 -7.35 1.28 -16.91
CA SER A 456 -8.20 1.75 -15.81
C SER A 456 -9.65 1.71 -16.26
N PRO A 457 -10.34 0.55 -16.12
CA PRO A 457 -11.75 0.44 -16.50
C PRO A 457 -12.63 1.37 -15.68
N ASP A 458 -13.61 1.99 -16.32
CA ASP A 458 -14.52 2.94 -15.67
C ASP A 458 -15.33 2.27 -14.55
N PRO A 459 -15.33 2.81 -13.32
CA PRO A 459 -16.06 2.22 -12.21
C PRO A 459 -17.58 2.41 -12.39
N ASN A 460 -18.32 1.32 -12.30
CA ASN A 460 -19.78 1.30 -12.29
C ASN A 460 -20.28 0.67 -10.98
N PRO A 461 -20.39 1.48 -9.90
CA PRO A 461 -20.67 0.97 -8.57
C PRO A 461 -22.07 0.34 -8.44
N TRP A 462 -22.15 -0.83 -7.83
CA TRP A 462 -23.39 -1.42 -7.32
C TRP A 462 -23.16 -2.07 -5.95
N LEU A 463 -24.14 -2.01 -5.05
CA LEU A 463 -24.07 -2.65 -3.73
C LEU A 463 -24.36 -4.15 -3.88
N ILE A 464 -23.45 -4.99 -3.40
CA ILE A 464 -23.59 -6.45 -3.44
C ILE A 464 -23.81 -7.09 -2.09
N ALA A 465 -23.29 -6.48 -1.02
CA ALA A 465 -23.36 -7.07 0.30
C ALA A 465 -23.29 -6.01 1.41
N ARG A 466 -23.85 -6.35 2.57
CA ARG A 466 -23.79 -5.56 3.79
C ARG A 466 -23.55 -6.44 5.01
N TYR A 467 -22.89 -5.90 6.03
CA TYR A 467 -22.74 -6.55 7.32
C TYR A 467 -22.99 -5.54 8.45
N PRO A 468 -24.04 -5.72 9.28
CA PRO A 468 -24.25 -4.87 10.43
C PRO A 468 -23.21 -5.18 11.51
N THR A 469 -22.41 -4.19 11.88
CA THR A 469 -21.49 -4.25 13.03
C THR A 469 -22.25 -3.94 14.32
N LYS A 470 -21.68 -4.28 15.49
CA LYS A 470 -22.33 -3.98 16.79
C LYS A 470 -22.17 -2.52 17.18
N HIS A 471 -21.04 -1.93 16.78
CA HIS A 471 -20.72 -0.52 16.95
C HIS A 471 -20.54 0.14 15.58
N ALA A 472 -20.59 1.48 15.53
CA ALA A 472 -20.39 2.19 14.27
C ALA A 472 -19.03 1.84 13.65
N ALA A 473 -19.01 1.53 12.35
CA ALA A 473 -17.82 1.24 11.58
C ALA A 473 -17.11 2.55 11.19
N LEU A 474 -15.88 2.74 11.68
CA LEU A 474 -15.11 3.98 11.53
C LEU A 474 -13.93 3.84 10.56
N SER A 475 -13.38 2.63 10.44
CA SER A 475 -12.16 2.41 9.68
C SER A 475 -12.09 1.04 9.03
N LEU A 476 -11.31 0.96 7.95
CA LEU A 476 -11.02 -0.28 7.25
C LEU A 476 -9.52 -0.49 7.15
N SER A 477 -9.11 -1.76 7.25
CA SER A 477 -7.72 -2.10 6.97
C SER A 477 -7.44 -1.84 5.50
N ARG A 478 -6.29 -1.22 5.23
CA ARG A 478 -5.71 -1.21 3.89
C ARG A 478 -5.49 -2.65 3.43
N ALA A 479 -5.71 -2.88 2.15
CA ALA A 479 -5.43 -4.15 1.51
C ALA A 479 -3.92 -4.33 1.28
N LEU A 480 -3.51 -5.59 1.08
CA LEU A 480 -2.14 -5.94 0.74
C LEU A 480 -1.82 -5.42 -0.67
N GLU A 481 -0.85 -4.51 -0.78
CA GLU A 481 -0.47 -3.91 -2.06
C GLU A 481 0.33 -4.91 -2.89
N ARG A 482 -0.23 -5.44 -3.99
CA ARG A 482 0.39 -6.54 -4.76
C ARG A 482 1.24 -6.15 -5.94
N ASP A 483 1.18 -4.89 -6.34
CA ASP A 483 1.90 -4.31 -7.47
C ASP A 483 3.04 -3.38 -7.02
N ARG A 484 3.40 -3.40 -5.74
CA ARG A 484 4.45 -2.58 -5.14
C ARG A 484 5.76 -3.36 -4.97
N ALA A 485 6.85 -2.77 -5.41
CA ALA A 485 8.20 -3.32 -5.34
C ALA A 485 9.15 -2.46 -4.50
N VAL A 486 8.88 -1.15 -4.47
CA VAL A 486 9.71 -0.12 -3.87
C VAL A 486 8.83 0.94 -3.25
N ASP A 487 9.31 1.57 -2.18
CA ASP A 487 8.68 2.79 -1.66
C ASP A 487 9.05 4.03 -2.48
N GLU A 488 8.37 5.14 -2.17
CA GLU A 488 8.53 6.40 -2.88
C GLU A 488 9.89 7.09 -2.64
N THR A 489 10.72 6.54 -1.77
CA THR A 489 12.09 6.99 -1.46
C THR A 489 13.15 5.98 -1.92
N GLY A 490 12.77 4.97 -2.71
CA GLY A 490 13.70 3.97 -3.27
C GLY A 490 14.01 2.78 -2.36
N GLY A 491 13.36 2.66 -1.20
CA GLY A 491 13.49 1.51 -0.32
C GLY A 491 12.82 0.28 -0.91
N GLN A 492 13.60 -0.79 -1.10
CA GLN A 492 13.11 -2.04 -1.67
C GLN A 492 12.20 -2.77 -0.66
N VAL A 493 11.06 -3.28 -1.15
CA VAL A 493 10.08 -4.02 -0.34
C VAL A 493 9.89 -5.46 -0.86
N ALA A 494 10.04 -5.68 -2.17
CA ALA A 494 9.83 -6.97 -2.82
C ALA A 494 11.15 -7.61 -3.29
N ILE A 495 11.15 -8.94 -3.49
CA ILE A 495 12.30 -9.67 -4.03
C ILE A 495 12.41 -9.44 -5.55
N LEU A 496 13.64 -9.26 -6.04
CA LEU A 496 13.94 -9.35 -7.47
C LEU A 496 14.80 -10.60 -7.71
N GLY A 497 14.35 -11.49 -8.59
CA GLY A 497 14.86 -12.87 -8.71
C GLY A 497 16.27 -13.08 -9.27
N ARG A 498 17.22 -12.15 -9.06
CA ARG A 498 18.64 -12.31 -9.42
C ARG A 498 19.53 -11.62 -8.39
N VAL A 499 20.68 -12.23 -8.11
CA VAL A 499 21.72 -11.66 -7.22
C VAL A 499 22.07 -10.22 -7.63
N GLY A 500 22.05 -9.31 -6.67
CA GLY A 500 22.30 -7.87 -6.87
C GLY A 500 21.27 -7.11 -7.70
N ALA A 501 20.17 -7.74 -8.13
CA ALA A 501 19.10 -7.03 -8.80
C ALA A 501 18.22 -6.29 -7.78
N ARG A 502 17.90 -5.04 -8.08
CA ARG A 502 17.10 -4.15 -7.21
C ARG A 502 16.18 -3.23 -8.01
N PRO A 503 15.10 -2.68 -7.42
CA PRO A 503 14.38 -1.57 -8.02
C PRO A 503 15.28 -0.33 -8.10
N PHE A 504 14.78 0.73 -8.74
CA PHE A 504 15.50 1.99 -8.78
C PHE A 504 15.50 2.66 -7.39
N ASN A 505 16.64 3.23 -7.01
CA ASN A 505 16.73 4.10 -5.84
C ASN A 505 16.10 5.47 -6.16
N LEU A 506 15.96 6.36 -5.17
CA LEU A 506 15.32 7.66 -5.36
C LEU A 506 15.97 8.51 -6.47
N GLN A 507 17.31 8.57 -6.50
CA GLN A 507 18.03 9.37 -7.51
C GLN A 507 17.77 8.85 -8.93
N GLU A 508 17.79 7.53 -9.11
CA GLU A 508 17.49 6.90 -10.40
C GLU A 508 16.02 7.08 -10.78
N GLN A 509 15.09 6.99 -9.83
CA GLN A 509 13.67 7.27 -10.08
C GLN A 509 13.48 8.72 -10.53
N ASN A 510 14.13 9.68 -9.88
CA ASN A 510 14.05 11.10 -10.21
C ASN A 510 14.51 11.39 -11.65
N ALA A 511 15.51 10.68 -12.16
CA ALA A 511 15.98 10.85 -13.53
C ALA A 511 14.92 10.52 -14.61
N PHE A 512 13.84 9.81 -14.26
CA PHE A 512 12.74 9.55 -15.20
C PHE A 512 11.83 10.76 -15.43
N TYR A 513 11.81 11.73 -14.51
CA TYR A 513 10.80 12.78 -14.52
C TYR A 513 11.29 14.17 -14.08
N LEU A 514 12.53 14.30 -13.59
CA LEU A 514 13.18 15.56 -13.25
C LEU A 514 14.37 15.83 -14.17
N ASP A 515 14.56 17.10 -14.53
CA ASP A 515 15.71 17.57 -15.30
C ASP A 515 16.93 17.86 -14.39
N ASP A 516 18.03 18.33 -14.98
CA ASP A 516 19.27 18.65 -14.24
C ASP A 516 19.10 19.78 -13.21
N SER A 517 18.05 20.61 -13.34
CA SER A 517 17.68 21.65 -12.38
C SER A 517 16.72 21.14 -11.30
N GLY A 518 16.34 19.86 -11.36
CA GLY A 518 15.38 19.24 -10.47
C GLY A 518 13.93 19.56 -10.82
N GLN A 519 13.63 20.19 -11.95
CA GLN A 519 12.26 20.53 -12.34
C GLN A 519 11.60 19.39 -13.12
N PRO A 520 10.27 19.19 -12.98
CA PRO A 520 9.55 18.24 -13.81
C PRO A 520 9.71 18.56 -15.30
N TRP A 521 10.14 17.58 -16.09
CA TRP A 521 10.20 17.70 -17.55
C TRP A 521 9.15 16.82 -18.20
N PHE A 522 8.55 17.33 -19.28
CA PHE A 522 7.39 16.75 -19.92
C PHE A 522 7.65 16.43 -21.39
N VAL A 523 6.94 15.42 -21.91
CA VAL A 523 7.07 14.95 -23.29
C VAL A 523 5.72 14.82 -23.98
N THR A 524 5.76 14.78 -25.31
CA THR A 524 4.66 14.39 -26.20
C THR A 524 5.05 13.13 -26.97
N ASP A 525 4.05 12.37 -27.42
CA ASP A 525 4.28 11.26 -28.36
C ASP A 525 4.32 11.71 -29.82
N GLU A 526 4.07 13.00 -30.08
CA GLU A 526 4.30 13.62 -31.38
C GLU A 526 5.79 13.71 -31.67
N VAL A 527 6.17 13.32 -32.89
CA VAL A 527 7.55 13.31 -33.34
C VAL A 527 7.78 14.52 -34.25
N GLU A 528 8.65 15.45 -33.86
CA GLU A 528 8.95 16.65 -34.66
C GLU A 528 9.92 16.37 -35.84
N GLY A 529 9.60 16.91 -37.03
CA GLY A 529 10.48 16.96 -38.22
C GLY A 529 10.15 15.98 -39.37
N GLU A 530 10.56 16.31 -40.61
CA GLU A 530 10.25 15.55 -41.85
C GLU A 530 10.75 14.08 -41.86
N ARG A 531 11.63 13.69 -40.93
CA ARG A 531 12.13 12.32 -40.74
C ARG A 531 12.15 11.84 -39.29
N GLY A 532 11.48 12.55 -38.40
CA GLY A 532 11.18 12.05 -37.06
C GLY A 532 12.33 11.86 -36.05
N ILE A 533 13.58 12.24 -36.31
CA ILE A 533 14.59 12.52 -35.26
C ILE A 533 15.61 13.50 -35.86
N VAL A 534 15.74 14.70 -35.29
CA VAL A 534 16.97 15.52 -35.40
C VAL A 534 17.53 15.75 -34.00
N SER A 535 17.51 14.74 -33.14
CA SER A 535 18.48 14.71 -32.04
C SER A 535 19.87 14.63 -32.68
N PRO A 536 20.84 15.48 -32.30
CA PRO A 536 22.23 15.18 -32.62
C PRO A 536 22.51 13.77 -32.12
N THR A 537 23.31 13.00 -32.84
CA THR A 537 23.77 11.68 -32.43
C THR A 537 24.32 11.81 -31.01
N LEU A 538 23.51 11.48 -30.02
CA LEU A 538 23.99 11.38 -28.65
C LEU A 538 24.99 10.22 -28.71
N PRO A 539 26.23 10.40 -28.23
CA PRO A 539 27.13 9.28 -28.09
C PRO A 539 26.37 8.20 -27.32
N ILE A 540 26.45 6.95 -27.79
CA ILE A 540 25.89 5.81 -27.06
C ILE A 540 26.64 5.76 -25.73
N LEU A 541 26.09 6.42 -24.73
CA LEU A 541 26.52 6.26 -23.36
C LEU A 541 26.02 4.87 -22.97
N PRO A 542 26.87 3.98 -22.43
CA PRO A 542 26.39 2.74 -21.83
C PRO A 542 25.27 3.09 -20.84
N ASN A 543 24.30 2.18 -20.63
CA ASN A 543 23.12 2.31 -19.74
C ASN A 543 23.42 2.62 -18.25
N ARG A 544 24.60 3.18 -17.95
CA ARG A 544 25.05 3.67 -16.65
C ARG A 544 24.47 5.07 -16.41
N LEU A 545 23.23 5.12 -15.95
CA LEU A 545 22.80 6.21 -15.09
C LEU A 545 23.62 6.06 -13.80
N GLY A 546 24.77 6.76 -13.70
CA GLY A 546 25.58 6.74 -12.47
C GLY A 546 27.04 7.18 -12.52
N ASP A 547 27.70 7.34 -13.66
CA ASP A 547 29.14 7.70 -13.67
C ASP A 547 29.34 9.23 -13.56
N ARG A 548 29.05 9.82 -12.39
CA ARG A 548 29.81 10.98 -11.91
C ARG A 548 31.04 10.45 -11.17
N HIS A 549 32.22 10.79 -11.67
CA HIS A 549 33.55 10.38 -11.22
C HIS A 549 33.64 9.99 -9.73
N ILE A 550 33.91 8.70 -9.48
CA ILE A 550 34.55 8.25 -8.25
C ILE A 550 36.06 8.25 -8.55
N ASP A 551 36.81 8.95 -7.71
CA ASP A 551 38.28 9.07 -7.78
C ASP A 551 38.94 7.68 -7.61
N PRO A 552 39.76 7.21 -8.57
CA PRO A 552 40.39 5.89 -8.52
C PRO A 552 41.37 5.67 -7.36
N ASP A 553 41.83 6.72 -6.67
CA ASP A 553 42.92 6.63 -5.69
C ASP A 553 42.49 6.12 -4.29
N GLN A 554 41.24 5.70 -4.09
CA GLN A 554 40.79 5.13 -2.80
C GLN A 554 40.53 3.62 -2.77
N ALA A 555 40.73 2.88 -3.86
CA ALA A 555 40.57 1.42 -3.85
C ALA A 555 41.94 0.71 -3.76
N LYS A 556 42.33 0.29 -2.56
CA LYS A 556 43.43 -0.68 -2.40
C LYS A 556 42.99 -2.05 -2.96
N PRO A 557 43.84 -2.76 -3.74
CA PRO A 557 43.50 -4.08 -4.24
C PRO A 557 43.66 -5.13 -3.13
N ALA A 558 42.65 -5.98 -2.96
CA ALA A 558 42.74 -7.23 -2.23
C ALA A 558 43.25 -8.33 -3.18
N ASP A 559 44.18 -9.13 -2.68
CA ASP A 559 44.93 -10.14 -3.42
C ASP A 559 44.04 -11.22 -4.04
N ALA A 560 44.31 -11.53 -5.32
CA ALA A 560 43.72 -12.64 -6.05
C ALA A 560 44.47 -13.94 -5.73
N HIS A 561 43.76 -14.96 -5.24
CA HIS A 561 44.24 -16.34 -5.24
C HIS A 561 43.83 -17.06 -6.54
N PRO A 562 44.71 -17.90 -7.13
CA PRO A 562 44.46 -18.52 -8.42
C PRO A 562 43.52 -19.73 -8.30
N ALA A 563 42.66 -19.86 -9.31
CA ALA A 563 41.76 -20.98 -9.52
C ALA A 563 42.52 -22.30 -9.71
N HIS A 564 42.03 -23.36 -9.06
CA HIS A 564 42.41 -24.73 -9.37
C HIS A 564 41.38 -25.35 -10.31
N ASP A 565 41.86 -25.76 -11.49
CA ASP A 565 41.20 -26.68 -12.41
C ASP A 565 41.06 -28.07 -11.78
N SER A 566 39.87 -28.66 -11.90
CA SER A 566 39.75 -30.10 -12.11
C SER A 566 38.43 -30.45 -12.82
N HIS A 567 38.58 -30.91 -14.06
CA HIS A 567 37.58 -31.67 -14.82
C HIS A 567 37.22 -33.00 -14.11
N GLY A 568 35.97 -33.44 -14.27
CA GLY A 568 35.58 -34.81 -13.89
C GLY A 568 34.07 -35.08 -13.99
N ALA A 569 33.67 -35.48 -15.20
CA ALA A 569 32.45 -36.12 -15.69
C ALA A 569 31.41 -36.78 -14.74
N GLU A 570 30.21 -36.89 -15.33
CA GLU A 570 29.23 -37.99 -15.28
C GLU A 570 27.82 -37.72 -14.70
N THR A 571 26.87 -37.99 -15.59
CA THR A 571 25.43 -38.13 -15.45
C THR A 571 25.02 -39.43 -14.75
N HIS A 572 23.99 -39.38 -13.91
CA HIS A 572 22.84 -40.30 -13.78
C HIS A 572 22.34 -40.37 -12.32
N HIS A 573 21.18 -39.78 -12.02
CA HIS A 573 19.88 -40.45 -11.81
C HIS A 573 18.80 -39.46 -11.38
#